data_AF-A0A6L5GEH5-F1
#
_entry.id   AF-A0A6L5GEH5-F1
#
_cell.length_a   1.000
_cell.length_b   1.000
_cell.length_c   1.000
_cell.angle_alpha   90.00
_cell.angle_beta   90.00
_cell.angle_gamma   90.00
#
_symmetry.space_group_name_H-M   'P 1'
#
loop_
_entity.id
_entity.type
_entity.pdbx_description
1 polymer ?
#
loop_
_entity_poly.entity_id
_entity_poly.type
_entity_poly.pdbx_seq_one_letter_code
_entity_poly.pdbx_strand_id
1 'polypeptide(L)'
;MADVRWLIRTRQSAQVIITAPDAPVGVGAAVERLEAALDGYAGPKPAWFRALERLGYWWYAICMAATAAVFAAAAPNGVALNIAYGLGSGIAVAVVSGGLIAGAAHVQTRLTSGRTAQQTIAEAAPLARPAGSVADRVEAVLAWDPSREHEVHRLAWDAAEAGRPNRRAADEELDDLWRRADPEAAAAREATLRRIRAGLERPEQQ
;
A
#
# COMPACT_ATOMS: atom_id res chain seq x y z
N MET A 1 -21.36 -2.99 -0.73
CA MET A 1 -20.21 -3.88 -1.00
C MET A 1 -20.46 -5.19 -0.30
N ALA A 2 -20.28 -6.31 -1.00
CA ALA A 2 -20.28 -7.63 -0.35
C ALA A 2 -19.07 -7.70 0.60
N ASP A 3 -19.28 -8.19 1.82
CA ASP A 3 -18.21 -8.41 2.79
C ASP A 3 -17.51 -9.74 2.45
N VAL A 4 -16.42 -9.64 1.67
CA VAL A 4 -15.69 -10.80 1.15
C VAL A 4 -14.56 -11.14 2.11
N ARG A 5 -14.73 -12.20 2.92
CA ARG A 5 -13.82 -12.53 4.04
C ARG A 5 -12.36 -12.75 3.65
N TRP A 6 -12.13 -13.25 2.44
CA TRP A 6 -10.78 -13.56 1.93
C TRP A 6 -10.11 -12.36 1.23
N LEU A 7 -10.82 -11.22 1.11
CA LEU A 7 -10.32 -9.98 0.54
C LEU A 7 -10.16 -8.93 1.65
N ILE A 8 -8.95 -8.82 2.19
CA ILE A 8 -8.66 -7.98 3.36
C ILE A 8 -8.19 -6.61 2.88
N ARG A 9 -8.97 -5.57 3.20
CA ARG A 9 -8.59 -4.17 3.01
C ARG A 9 -7.79 -3.71 4.23
N THR A 10 -6.51 -3.42 4.02
CA THR A 10 -5.64 -2.94 5.10
C THR A 10 -5.98 -1.49 5.41
N ARG A 11 -6.05 -1.15 6.71
CA ARG A 11 -6.38 0.23 7.13
C ARG A 11 -5.23 1.21 6.87
N GLN A 12 -3.99 0.72 6.83
CA GLN A 12 -2.80 1.59 6.83
C GLN A 12 -2.28 1.87 5.42
N SER A 13 -2.30 0.89 4.51
CA SER A 13 -1.63 1.00 3.21
C SER A 13 -2.56 1.21 2.02
N ALA A 14 -3.88 1.28 2.24
CA ALA A 14 -4.91 1.29 1.18
C ALA A 14 -4.79 0.11 0.20
N GLN A 15 -4.04 -0.93 0.58
CA GLN A 15 -3.82 -2.11 -0.22
C GLN A 15 -4.88 -3.15 0.09
N VAL A 16 -5.16 -3.97 -0.91
CA VAL A 16 -6.06 -5.09 -0.79
C VAL A 16 -5.23 -6.36 -0.84
N ILE A 17 -5.44 -7.25 0.13
CA ILE A 17 -4.75 -8.52 0.27
C ILE A 17 -5.75 -9.65 0.03
N ILE A 18 -5.39 -10.59 -0.83
CA ILE A 18 -6.15 -11.84 -1.06
C ILE A 18 -5.51 -12.91 -0.18
N THR A 19 -6.32 -13.67 0.56
CA THR A 19 -5.86 -14.83 1.33
C THR A 19 -6.02 -16.11 0.52
N ALA A 20 -5.21 -17.13 0.84
CA ALA A 20 -5.28 -18.43 0.16
C ALA A 20 -6.69 -19.04 0.24
N PRO A 21 -7.12 -19.78 -0.80
CA PRO A 21 -8.29 -20.64 -0.69
C PRO A 21 -8.11 -21.63 0.47
N ASP A 22 -9.22 -21.99 1.10
CA ASP A 22 -9.30 -22.91 2.25
C ASP A 22 -8.70 -22.40 3.57
N ALA A 23 -8.31 -21.11 3.63
CA ALA A 23 -7.95 -20.38 4.86
C ALA A 23 -7.07 -21.17 5.86
N PRO A 24 -5.85 -21.61 5.44
CA PRO A 24 -4.96 -22.38 6.31
C PRO A 24 -4.60 -21.64 7.62
N VAL A 25 -4.22 -22.40 8.65
CA VAL A 25 -3.77 -21.83 9.93
C VAL A 25 -2.61 -20.87 9.71
N GLY A 26 -2.69 -19.66 10.27
CA GLY A 26 -1.64 -18.64 10.17
C GLY A 26 -1.84 -17.56 9.10
N VAL A 27 -2.97 -17.56 8.37
CA VAL A 27 -3.31 -16.51 7.39
C VAL A 27 -3.23 -15.10 8.00
N GLY A 28 -3.79 -14.88 9.19
CA GLY A 28 -3.74 -13.55 9.84
C GLY A 28 -2.32 -13.01 10.04
N ALA A 29 -1.42 -13.85 10.56
CA ALA A 29 -0.01 -13.49 10.73
C ALA A 29 0.74 -13.33 9.40
N ALA A 30 0.32 -14.03 8.33
CA ALA A 30 0.86 -13.82 7.00
C ALA A 30 0.41 -12.49 6.40
N VAL A 31 -0.85 -12.11 6.60
CA VAL A 31 -1.42 -10.82 6.17
C VAL A 31 -0.70 -9.67 6.86
N GLU A 32 -0.51 -9.73 8.18
CA GLU A 32 0.21 -8.69 8.93
C GLU A 32 1.67 -8.54 8.47
N ARG A 33 2.35 -9.66 8.20
CA ARG A 33 3.72 -9.65 7.66
C ARG A 33 3.77 -9.09 6.25
N LEU A 34 2.80 -9.45 5.41
CA LEU A 34 2.69 -8.95 4.05
C LEU A 34 2.40 -7.44 4.02
N GLU A 35 1.48 -6.96 4.84
CA GLU A 35 1.17 -5.52 4.98
C GLU A 35 2.42 -4.73 5.37
N ALA A 36 3.14 -5.19 6.41
CA ALA A 36 4.39 -4.55 6.83
C ALA A 36 5.45 -4.57 5.71
N ALA A 37 5.56 -5.68 4.97
CA ALA A 37 6.52 -5.81 3.88
C ALA A 37 6.19 -4.94 2.67
N LEU A 38 4.91 -4.72 2.38
CA LEU A 38 4.46 -3.81 1.33
C LEU A 38 4.69 -2.33 1.71
N ASP A 39 4.73 -2.02 3.01
CA ASP A 39 5.21 -0.74 3.56
C ASP A 39 6.75 -0.65 3.59
N GLY A 40 7.46 -1.66 3.09
CA GLY A 40 8.93 -1.71 3.03
C GLY A 40 9.62 -2.24 4.30
N TYR A 41 8.87 -2.72 5.29
CA TYR A 41 9.42 -3.28 6.54
C TYR A 41 9.63 -4.79 6.41
N ALA A 42 10.82 -5.28 6.73
CA ALA A 42 11.14 -6.71 6.66
C ALA A 42 10.58 -7.53 7.85
N GLY A 43 9.62 -6.98 8.59
CA GLY A 43 9.10 -7.51 9.85
C GLY A 43 8.11 -6.54 10.49
N PRO A 44 7.59 -6.85 11.68
CA PRO A 44 6.65 -5.97 12.37
C PRO A 44 7.29 -4.61 12.67
N LYS A 45 6.54 -3.53 12.41
CA LYS A 45 6.99 -2.16 12.70
C LYS A 45 7.37 -2.02 14.19
N PRO A 46 8.48 -1.33 14.53
CA PRO A 46 8.86 -1.12 15.92
C PRO A 46 7.76 -0.39 16.70
N ALA A 47 7.54 -0.76 17.96
CA ALA A 47 6.47 -0.16 18.78
C ALA A 47 6.61 1.36 18.92
N TRP A 48 7.85 1.85 19.08
CA TRP A 48 8.15 3.28 19.16
C TRP A 48 7.79 4.02 17.85
N PHE A 49 8.01 3.38 16.69
CA PHE A 49 7.72 3.97 15.39
C PHE A 49 6.22 4.02 15.13
N ARG A 50 5.47 2.99 15.55
CA ARG A 50 3.99 3.01 15.49
C ARG A 50 3.38 4.15 16.31
N ALA A 51 4.00 4.51 17.44
CA ALA A 51 3.56 5.67 18.21
C ALA A 51 3.80 6.99 17.44
N LEU A 52 4.89 7.08 16.67
CA LEU A 52 5.19 8.22 15.82
C LEU A 52 4.28 8.29 14.57
N GLU A 53 3.96 7.17 13.94
CA GLU A 53 2.97 7.12 12.86
C GLU A 53 1.59 7.60 13.33
N ARG A 54 1.21 7.30 14.57
CA ARG A 54 -0.04 7.80 15.18
C ARG A 54 -0.09 9.31 15.34
N LEU A 55 1.06 9.96 15.49
CA LEU A 55 1.13 11.42 15.51
C LEU A 55 0.79 11.99 14.12
N GLY A 56 1.16 11.27 13.03
CA GLY A 56 0.78 11.63 11.67
C GLY A 56 1.12 13.09 11.35
N TYR A 57 0.12 13.87 10.94
CA TYR A 57 0.30 15.29 10.63
C TYR A 57 0.71 16.15 11.85
N TRP A 58 0.39 15.72 13.09
CA TRP A 58 0.79 16.46 14.29
C TRP A 58 2.30 16.53 14.48
N TRP A 59 3.07 15.60 13.89
CA TRP A 59 4.52 15.68 13.89
C TRP A 59 5.02 17.01 13.31
N TYR A 60 4.41 17.49 12.23
CA TYR A 60 4.74 18.79 11.62
C TYR A 60 4.49 19.94 12.59
N ALA A 61 3.34 19.93 13.28
CA ALA A 61 3.01 20.96 14.25
C ALA A 61 4.01 20.98 15.43
N ILE A 62 4.43 19.80 15.91
CA ILE A 62 5.43 19.68 16.98
C ILE A 62 6.76 20.26 16.52
N CYS A 63 7.24 19.89 15.32
CA CYS A 63 8.48 20.42 14.78
C CYS A 63 8.41 21.94 14.59
N MET A 64 7.31 22.46 14.02
CA MET A 64 7.09 23.90 13.84
C MET A 64 7.08 24.68 15.16
N ALA A 65 6.41 24.14 16.19
CA ALA A 65 6.39 24.77 17.50
C ALA A 65 7.79 24.76 18.15
N ALA A 66 8.51 23.65 18.04
CA ALA A 66 9.87 23.53 18.58
C ALA A 66 10.85 24.49 17.90
N THR A 67 10.85 24.58 16.57
CA THR A 67 11.71 25.50 15.82
C THR A 67 11.30 26.95 16.03
N ALA A 68 10.00 27.27 16.10
CA ALA A 68 9.52 28.61 16.47
C ALA A 68 10.05 29.05 17.84
N ALA A 69 10.00 28.18 18.85
CA ALA A 69 10.52 28.49 20.18
C ALA A 69 12.04 28.73 20.17
N VAL A 70 12.80 27.89 19.45
CA VAL A 70 14.26 28.03 19.34
C VAL A 70 14.64 29.34 18.65
N PHE A 71 14.01 29.66 17.52
CA PHE A 71 14.30 30.91 16.80
C PHE A 71 13.88 32.15 17.60
N ALA A 72 12.71 32.10 18.27
CA ALA A 72 12.25 33.20 19.11
C ALA A 72 13.25 33.54 20.22
N ALA A 73 13.91 32.53 20.79
CA ALA A 73 14.88 32.70 21.87
C ALA A 73 16.29 33.10 21.38
N ALA A 74 16.71 32.63 20.20
CA ALA A 74 18.12 32.71 19.78
C ALA A 74 18.43 33.71 18.66
N ALA A 75 17.44 34.14 17.87
CA ALA A 75 17.71 34.99 16.70
C ALA A 75 17.61 36.50 17.02
N PRO A 76 18.43 37.36 16.39
CA PRO A 76 18.48 38.79 16.72
C PRO A 76 17.45 39.67 15.97
N ASN A 77 16.64 39.10 15.07
CA ASN A 77 15.87 39.85 14.07
C ASN A 77 14.46 40.30 14.54
N GLY A 78 14.22 40.32 15.85
CA GLY A 78 12.93 40.63 16.46
C GLY A 78 12.01 39.41 16.58
N VAL A 79 11.27 39.32 17.69
CA VAL A 79 10.51 38.11 18.11
C VAL A 79 9.53 37.62 17.05
N ALA A 80 8.75 38.52 16.44
CA ALA A 80 7.75 38.13 15.44
C ALA A 80 8.37 37.53 14.17
N LEU A 81 9.46 38.12 13.66
CA LEU A 81 10.15 37.64 12.47
C LEU A 81 10.86 36.31 12.75
N ASN A 82 11.43 36.16 13.95
CA ASN A 82 12.04 34.91 14.40
C ASN A 82 11.02 33.77 14.48
N ILE A 83 9.82 34.02 15.02
CA ILE A 83 8.74 33.03 15.06
C ILE A 83 8.37 32.59 13.64
N ALA A 84 8.22 33.54 12.70
CA ALA A 84 7.93 33.22 11.31
C ALA A 84 9.00 32.33 10.66
N TYR A 85 10.30 32.64 10.87
CA TYR A 85 11.39 31.78 10.40
C TYR A 85 11.41 30.41 11.06
N GLY A 86 11.10 30.34 12.35
CA GLY A 86 11.00 29.08 13.07
C GLY A 86 9.86 28.21 12.54
N LEU A 87 8.67 28.78 12.28
CA LEU A 87 7.56 28.04 11.68
C LEU A 87 7.92 27.51 10.29
N GLY A 88 8.53 28.34 9.44
CA GLY A 88 8.96 27.92 8.10
C GLY A 88 10.04 26.83 8.12
N SER A 89 11.08 26.99 8.93
CA SER A 89 12.13 25.97 9.08
C SER A 89 11.63 24.67 9.72
N GLY A 90 10.59 24.75 10.56
CA GLY A 90 9.97 23.59 11.19
C GLY A 90 9.40 22.57 10.21
N ILE A 91 8.90 23.02 9.06
CA ILE A 91 8.43 22.13 7.99
C ILE A 91 9.61 21.33 7.42
N ALA A 92 10.73 22.00 7.11
CA ALA A 92 11.93 21.32 6.61
C ALA A 92 12.49 20.33 7.64
N VAL A 93 12.54 20.73 8.92
CA VAL A 93 12.94 19.86 10.02
C VAL A 93 12.02 18.65 10.16
N ALA A 94 10.70 18.83 10.05
CA ALA A 94 9.74 17.73 10.12
C ALA A 94 9.97 16.68 9.03
N VAL A 95 10.19 17.13 7.78
CA VAL A 95 10.46 16.24 6.64
C VAL A 95 11.77 15.48 6.84
N VAL A 96 12.86 16.17 7.16
CA VAL A 96 14.17 15.55 7.34
C VAL A 96 14.17 14.59 8.53
N SER A 97 13.67 15.02 9.69
CA SER A 97 13.59 14.17 10.88
C SER A 97 12.68 12.97 10.66
N GLY A 98 11.52 13.15 10.02
CA GLY A 98 10.60 12.06 9.69
C GLY A 98 11.26 11.01 8.79
N GLY A 99 12.00 11.44 7.76
CA GLY A 99 12.76 10.54 6.88
C GLY A 99 13.86 9.77 7.62
N LEU A 100 14.64 10.44 8.48
CA LEU A 100 15.67 9.80 9.30
C LEU A 100 15.06 8.76 10.25
N ILE A 101 13.95 9.10 10.89
CA ILE A 101 13.25 8.24 11.83
C ILE A 101 12.68 7.00 11.11
N ALA A 102 12.02 7.17 9.97
CA ALA A 102 11.55 6.06 9.15
C ALA A 102 12.72 5.16 8.70
N GLY A 103 13.82 5.77 8.25
CA GLY A 103 15.04 5.04 7.90
C GLY A 103 15.60 4.19 9.06
N ALA A 104 15.66 4.76 10.27
CA ALA A 104 16.07 4.03 11.46
C ALA A 104 15.14 2.85 11.78
N ALA A 105 13.83 3.02 11.60
CA ALA A 105 12.85 1.93 11.77
C ALA A 105 13.05 0.81 10.74
N HIS A 106 13.30 1.13 9.46
CA HIS A 106 13.62 0.13 8.43
C HIS A 106 14.92 -0.64 8.75
N VAL A 107 15.97 0.06 9.19
CA VAL A 107 17.23 -0.59 9.56
C VAL A 107 17.02 -1.49 10.78
N GLN A 108 16.33 -1.02 11.82
CA GLN A 108 16.05 -1.82 13.00
C GLN A 108 15.24 -3.08 12.63
N THR A 109 14.18 -2.95 11.84
CA THR A 109 13.38 -4.12 11.44
C THR A 109 14.22 -5.14 10.67
N ARG A 110 15.03 -4.69 9.71
CA ARG A 110 15.95 -5.56 8.96
C ARG A 110 16.96 -6.27 9.87
N LEU A 111 17.53 -5.56 10.84
CA LEU A 111 18.47 -6.15 11.81
C LEU A 111 17.79 -7.19 12.71
N THR A 112 16.56 -6.93 13.16
CA THR A 112 15.82 -7.84 14.04
C THR A 112 15.25 -9.06 13.31
N SER A 113 14.80 -8.91 12.06
CA SER A 113 14.21 -10.02 11.30
C SER A 113 15.25 -10.85 10.54
N GLY A 114 16.41 -10.27 10.23
CA GLY A 114 17.43 -10.87 9.39
C GLY A 114 17.00 -11.03 7.93
N ARG A 115 15.90 -10.41 7.51
CA ARG A 115 15.27 -10.58 6.20
C ARG A 115 15.13 -9.25 5.46
N THR A 116 14.79 -9.34 4.18
CA THR A 116 14.31 -8.20 3.40
C THR A 116 12.79 -8.21 3.28
N ALA A 117 12.21 -7.07 2.88
CA ALA A 117 10.78 -6.98 2.58
C ALA A 117 10.39 -7.98 1.48
N GLN A 118 11.20 -8.11 0.42
CA GLN A 118 10.96 -9.07 -0.68
C GLN A 118 10.96 -10.52 -0.20
N GLN A 119 11.88 -10.90 0.69
CA GLN A 119 11.87 -12.24 1.29
C GLN A 119 10.60 -12.47 2.12
N THR A 120 10.17 -11.47 2.88
CA THR A 120 8.94 -11.54 3.67
C THR A 120 7.70 -11.69 2.78
N ILE A 121 7.65 -10.97 1.65
CA ILE A 121 6.58 -11.09 0.65
C ILE A 121 6.58 -12.52 0.07
N ALA A 122 7.75 -13.05 -0.31
CA ALA A 122 7.86 -14.40 -0.87
C ALA A 122 7.42 -15.48 0.14
N GLU A 123 7.78 -15.34 1.42
CA GLU A 123 7.35 -16.24 2.49
C GLU A 123 5.85 -16.15 2.80
N ALA A 124 5.24 -14.97 2.64
CA ALA A 124 3.81 -14.77 2.85
C ALA A 124 2.96 -15.22 1.66
N ALA A 125 3.53 -15.22 0.44
CA ALA A 125 2.84 -15.51 -0.82
C ALA A 125 2.01 -16.80 -0.86
N PRO A 126 2.37 -17.91 -0.17
CA PRO A 126 1.52 -19.10 -0.11
C PRO A 126 0.22 -18.92 0.68
N LEU A 127 0.14 -17.91 1.55
CA LEU A 127 -0.99 -17.69 2.49
C LEU A 127 -1.73 -16.38 2.22
N ALA A 128 -1.01 -15.35 1.76
CA ALA A 128 -1.53 -14.02 1.49
C ALA A 128 -0.79 -13.39 0.31
N ARG A 129 -1.51 -12.69 -0.57
CA ARG A 129 -0.95 -12.03 -1.77
C ARG A 129 -1.52 -10.63 -1.93
N PRO A 130 -0.75 -9.67 -2.46
CA PRO A 130 -1.33 -8.39 -2.87
C PRO A 130 -2.33 -8.62 -4.00
N ALA A 131 -3.55 -8.11 -3.87
CA ALA A 131 -4.59 -8.22 -4.89
C ALA A 131 -4.26 -7.37 -6.13
N GLY A 132 -3.65 -6.20 -5.92
CA GLY A 132 -3.48 -5.21 -6.98
C GLY A 132 -4.80 -4.87 -7.67
N SER A 133 -4.80 -4.87 -9.01
CA SER A 133 -5.99 -4.60 -9.84
C SER A 133 -7.00 -5.76 -9.91
N VAL A 134 -6.75 -6.88 -9.23
CA VAL A 134 -7.69 -8.01 -9.15
C VAL A 134 -8.86 -7.67 -8.22
N ALA A 135 -8.63 -6.88 -7.17
CA ALA A 135 -9.63 -6.56 -6.15
C ALA A 135 -10.91 -5.94 -6.72
N ASP A 136 -10.79 -4.90 -7.54
CA ASP A 136 -11.96 -4.20 -8.09
C ASP A 136 -12.79 -5.11 -9.01
N ARG A 137 -12.11 -5.98 -9.77
CA ARG A 137 -12.78 -6.96 -10.66
C ARG A 137 -13.55 -8.01 -9.87
N VAL A 138 -12.94 -8.54 -8.81
CA VAL A 138 -13.58 -9.49 -7.89
C VAL A 138 -14.84 -8.88 -7.28
N GLU A 139 -14.75 -7.67 -6.76
CA GLU A 139 -15.88 -7.02 -6.09
C GLU A 139 -17.05 -6.78 -7.04
N ALA A 140 -16.77 -6.37 -8.28
CA ALA A 140 -17.80 -6.21 -9.32
C ALA A 140 -18.46 -7.56 -9.69
N VAL A 141 -17.67 -8.62 -9.87
CA VAL A 141 -18.21 -9.96 -10.19
C VAL A 141 -19.08 -10.50 -9.04
N LEU A 142 -18.65 -10.36 -7.79
CA LEU A 142 -19.40 -10.85 -6.62
C LEU A 142 -20.61 -9.98 -6.29
N ALA A 143 -20.60 -8.70 -6.66
CA ALA A 143 -21.79 -7.85 -6.57
C ALA A 143 -22.86 -8.29 -7.59
N TRP A 144 -22.44 -8.76 -8.77
CA TRP A 144 -23.33 -9.25 -9.81
C TRP A 144 -23.84 -10.68 -9.54
N ASP A 145 -22.95 -11.60 -9.17
CA ASP A 145 -23.29 -13.01 -8.90
C ASP A 145 -22.54 -13.55 -7.66
N PRO A 146 -23.13 -13.41 -6.46
CA PRO A 146 -22.52 -13.90 -5.22
C PRO A 146 -22.33 -15.42 -5.19
N SER A 147 -23.08 -16.18 -5.99
CA SER A 147 -23.01 -17.65 -5.98
C SER A 147 -21.66 -18.18 -6.52
N ARG A 148 -20.92 -17.33 -7.24
CA ARG A 148 -19.59 -17.63 -7.80
C ARG A 148 -18.43 -17.37 -6.85
N GLU A 149 -18.68 -17.09 -5.56
CA GLU A 149 -17.64 -16.73 -4.60
C GLU A 149 -16.42 -17.66 -4.63
N HIS A 150 -16.65 -18.97 -4.63
CA HIS A 150 -15.56 -19.96 -4.63
C HIS A 150 -14.75 -19.97 -5.93
N GLU A 151 -15.44 -19.87 -7.08
CA GLU A 151 -14.81 -19.79 -8.41
C GLU A 151 -13.95 -18.53 -8.53
N VAL A 152 -14.52 -17.38 -8.17
CA VAL A 152 -13.86 -16.07 -8.22
C VAL A 152 -12.70 -16.00 -7.24
N HIS A 153 -12.82 -16.58 -6.04
CA HIS A 153 -11.72 -16.63 -5.07
C HIS A 153 -10.51 -17.37 -5.65
N ARG A 154 -10.73 -18.55 -6.24
CA ARG A 154 -9.66 -19.32 -6.87
C ARG A 154 -9.02 -18.57 -8.04
N LEU A 155 -9.82 -18.01 -8.94
CA LEU A 155 -9.31 -17.23 -10.08
C LEU A 155 -8.50 -16.01 -9.62
N ALA A 156 -9.01 -15.29 -8.63
CA ALA A 156 -8.33 -14.13 -8.07
C ALA A 156 -7.00 -14.50 -7.41
N TRP A 157 -6.97 -15.61 -6.68
CA TRP A 157 -5.76 -16.14 -6.06
C TRP A 157 -4.70 -16.52 -7.10
N ASP A 158 -5.08 -17.22 -8.15
CA ASP A 158 -4.19 -17.65 -9.23
C ASP A 158 -3.70 -16.47 -10.08
N ALA A 159 -4.56 -15.49 -10.36
CA ALA A 159 -4.20 -14.27 -11.09
C ALA A 159 -3.22 -13.38 -10.30
N ALA A 160 -3.30 -13.39 -8.97
CA ALA A 160 -2.42 -12.64 -8.07
C ALA A 160 -1.00 -13.25 -7.93
N GLU A 161 -0.77 -14.49 -8.36
CA GLU A 161 0.56 -15.11 -8.26
C GLU A 161 1.51 -14.67 -9.39
N ALA A 162 2.60 -13.98 -9.04
CA ALA A 162 3.65 -13.69 -10.02
C ALA A 162 4.40 -14.98 -10.43
N GLY A 163 4.55 -15.21 -11.73
CA GLY A 163 5.42 -16.26 -12.28
C GLY A 163 4.82 -17.65 -12.43
N ARG A 164 3.53 -17.86 -12.16
CA ARG A 164 2.85 -19.15 -12.42
C ARG A 164 2.42 -19.29 -13.89
N PRO A 165 2.47 -20.52 -14.45
CA PRO A 165 1.96 -20.79 -15.81
C PRO A 165 0.48 -20.44 -15.97
N ASN A 166 -0.35 -20.72 -14.95
CA ASN A 166 -1.80 -20.55 -15.02
C ASN A 166 -2.27 -19.11 -14.75
N ARG A 167 -1.37 -18.21 -14.34
CA ARG A 167 -1.73 -16.84 -13.96
C ARG A 167 -2.49 -16.12 -15.09
N ARG A 168 -2.00 -16.26 -16.32
CA ARG A 168 -2.58 -15.57 -17.48
C ARG A 168 -3.98 -16.09 -17.80
N ALA A 169 -4.16 -17.41 -17.79
CA ALA A 169 -5.47 -18.02 -18.01
C ALA A 169 -6.48 -17.60 -16.92
N ALA A 170 -6.06 -17.60 -15.65
CA ALA A 170 -6.92 -17.16 -14.55
C ALA A 170 -7.26 -15.66 -14.63
N ASP A 171 -6.30 -14.81 -15.03
CA ASP A 171 -6.52 -13.38 -15.22
C ASP A 171 -7.47 -13.09 -16.40
N GLU A 172 -7.32 -13.81 -17.50
CA GLU A 172 -8.20 -13.73 -18.68
C GLU A 172 -9.63 -14.18 -18.34
N GLU A 173 -9.78 -15.32 -17.66
CA GLU A 173 -11.09 -15.82 -17.22
C GLU A 173 -11.78 -14.87 -16.23
N LEU A 174 -11.02 -14.29 -15.29
CA LEU A 174 -11.53 -13.27 -14.39
C LEU A 174 -11.91 -11.97 -15.12
N ASP A 175 -11.13 -11.56 -16.13
CA ASP A 175 -11.46 -10.39 -16.96
C ASP A 175 -12.75 -10.62 -17.75
N ASP A 176 -12.97 -11.83 -18.28
CA ASP A 176 -14.20 -12.20 -18.97
C ASP A 176 -15.43 -12.23 -18.06
N LEU A 177 -15.28 -12.69 -16.82
CA LEU A 177 -16.34 -12.58 -15.80
C LEU A 177 -16.62 -11.13 -15.46
N TRP A 178 -15.58 -10.33 -15.27
CA TRP A 178 -15.70 -8.92 -14.95
C TRP A 178 -16.39 -8.12 -16.06
N ARG A 179 -16.04 -8.34 -17.33
CA ARG A 179 -16.70 -7.70 -18.49
C ARG A 179 -18.19 -7.99 -18.56
N ARG A 180 -18.60 -9.19 -18.13
CA ARG A 180 -20.02 -9.58 -18.08
C ARG A 180 -20.74 -8.92 -16.90
N ALA A 181 -20.07 -8.78 -15.77
CA ALA A 181 -20.61 -8.14 -14.57
C ALA A 181 -20.71 -6.61 -14.69
N ASP A 182 -19.70 -5.96 -15.30
CA ASP A 182 -19.60 -4.51 -15.44
C ASP A 182 -18.99 -4.12 -16.82
N PRO A 183 -19.81 -4.13 -17.88
CA PRO A 183 -19.35 -3.79 -19.23
C PRO A 183 -18.93 -2.32 -19.37
N GLU A 184 -19.51 -1.41 -18.57
CA GLU A 184 -19.19 0.01 -18.61
C GLU A 184 -17.78 0.29 -18.04
N ALA A 185 -17.47 -0.27 -16.87
CA ALA A 185 -16.13 -0.16 -16.30
C ALA A 185 -15.07 -0.84 -17.17
N ALA A 186 -15.42 -1.97 -17.81
CA ALA A 186 -14.56 -2.62 -18.78
C ALA A 186 -14.23 -1.72 -19.98
N ALA A 187 -15.24 -1.10 -20.59
CA ALA A 187 -15.06 -0.17 -21.71
C ALA A 187 -14.22 1.05 -21.31
N ALA A 188 -14.41 1.58 -20.10
CA ALA A 188 -13.64 2.70 -19.56
C ALA A 188 -12.15 2.33 -19.35
N ARG A 189 -11.87 1.14 -18.82
CA ARG A 189 -10.50 0.62 -18.67
C ARG A 189 -9.83 0.43 -20.02
N GLU A 190 -10.53 -0.13 -21.00
CA GLU A 190 -10.00 -0.30 -22.36
C GLU A 190 -9.71 1.04 -23.06
N ALA A 191 -10.59 2.03 -22.91
CA ALA A 191 -10.33 3.39 -23.39
C ALA A 191 -9.08 4.00 -22.75
N THR A 192 -8.87 3.77 -21.45
CA THR A 192 -7.68 4.23 -20.72
C THR A 192 -6.41 3.55 -21.21
N LEU A 193 -6.44 2.23 -21.39
CA LEU A 193 -5.31 1.46 -21.92
C LEU A 193 -4.94 1.89 -23.36
N ARG A 194 -5.94 2.14 -24.21
CA ARG A 194 -5.71 2.69 -25.56
C ARG A 194 -5.04 4.07 -25.51
N ARG A 195 -5.48 4.96 -24.60
CA ARG A 195 -4.87 6.28 -24.41
C ARG A 195 -3.41 6.18 -23.95
N ILE A 196 -3.11 5.29 -23.00
CA ILE A 196 -1.75 5.06 -22.52
C ILE A 196 -0.85 4.52 -23.64
N ARG A 197 -1.34 3.52 -24.39
CA ARG A 197 -0.59 2.94 -25.54
C ARG A 197 -0.28 3.99 -26.60
N ALA A 198 -1.28 4.80 -26.98
CA ALA A 198 -1.09 5.89 -27.93
C ALA A 198 -0.11 6.98 -27.42
N GLY A 199 0.00 7.17 -26.10
CA GLY A 199 0.99 8.06 -25.50
C GLY A 199 2.41 7.49 -25.53
N LEU A 200 2.56 6.18 -25.30
CA LEU A 200 3.86 5.48 -25.34
C LEU A 200 4.41 5.31 -26.76
N GLU A 201 3.55 5.26 -27.77
CA GLU A 201 3.92 5.17 -29.20
C GLU A 201 4.28 6.54 -29.82
N ARG A 202 4.22 7.64 -29.05
CA ARG A 202 4.66 8.99 -29.48
C ARG A 202 6.05 9.45 -28.96
N PRO A 203 7.11 8.62 -28.83
CA PRO A 203 8.33 9.06 -28.17
C PRO A 203 9.30 9.90 -29.02
N GLU A 204 8.98 10.32 -30.26
CA GLU A 204 10.00 10.95 -31.15
C GLU A 204 9.58 12.25 -31.87
N GLN A 205 8.64 13.05 -31.35
CA GLN A 205 8.32 14.36 -31.96
C GLN A 205 8.45 15.56 -31.00
N GLN A 206 9.39 15.50 -30.06
CA GLN A 206 9.84 16.66 -29.29
C GLN A 206 11.36 16.71 -29.21
#